data_AF-R9IZ59-F1
#
_entry.id   AF-R9IZ59-F1
#
_cell.length_a   1.000
_cell.length_b   1.000
_cell.length_c   1.000
_cell.angle_alpha   90.00
_cell.angle_beta   90.00
_cell.angle_gamma   90.00
#
_symmetry.space_group_name_H-M   'P 1'
#
loop_
_entity.id
_entity.type
_entity.pdbx_description
1 polymer ?
#
loop_
_entity_poly.entity_id
_entity_poly.type
_entity_poly.pdbx_seq_one_letter_code
_entity_poly.pdbx_strand_id
1 'polypeptide(L)'
;MYIDGVPLREIAGSMNRAGIRTTLGNGFQEASVRQLIFNEVYAGDIRRQKCYMADPITKTKVKNCGELPQYYMADCHEAIIDRETYAKVQAEMERRAGLVNPTYLFTGKIKCGICGNCFTRKKGTHKGKTYVHWICRSKKETGMSCTSVNFSEEELKRISAQALGMQKFDGAEFEKAVLGMAVLPNGDIEFRLAGGEAKVWKNLHLDPPRHIATATDCFQGKVKCAACGNTYHRVNSAGKWVYWYCIGKKRKNVECHNPNCTDYKLRQVSAHMMGLEEFSEAEFEERIEEITAFPDGSLEFHFKEGRAKRWQRA
;
A
#
# COMPACT_ATOMS: atom_id res chain seq x y z
N MET A 1 -3.96 13.75 -34.68
CA MET A 1 -4.58 13.00 -33.54
C MET A 1 -3.67 12.92 -32.31
N TYR A 2 -2.50 12.27 -32.40
CA TYR A 2 -1.64 12.09 -31.21
C TYR A 2 -1.05 13.40 -30.68
N ILE A 3 -0.54 14.24 -31.60
CA ILE A 3 -0.02 15.59 -31.30
C ILE A 3 -1.13 16.48 -30.70
N ASP A 4 -2.39 16.25 -31.07
CA ASP A 4 -3.56 17.00 -30.55
C ASP A 4 -4.04 16.50 -29.17
N GLY A 5 -3.28 15.62 -28.50
CA GLY A 5 -3.60 15.16 -27.15
C GLY A 5 -4.51 13.93 -27.05
N VAL A 6 -4.99 13.37 -28.18
CA VAL A 6 -5.86 12.17 -28.17
C VAL A 6 -5.08 10.96 -27.62
N PRO A 7 -5.62 10.17 -26.67
CA PRO A 7 -4.96 8.99 -26.12
C PRO A 7 -4.86 7.85 -27.14
N LEU A 8 -3.78 7.07 -27.09
CA LEU A 8 -3.50 5.98 -28.04
C LEU A 8 -4.65 4.97 -28.18
N ARG A 9 -5.31 4.63 -27.07
CA ARG A 9 -6.49 3.75 -27.06
C ARG A 9 -7.66 4.29 -27.88
N GLU A 10 -7.89 5.60 -27.81
CA GLU A 10 -8.96 6.26 -28.56
C GLU A 10 -8.60 6.39 -30.04
N ILE A 11 -7.33 6.64 -30.36
CA ILE A 11 -6.82 6.61 -31.74
C ILE A 11 -7.07 5.21 -32.35
N ALA A 12 -6.69 4.15 -31.64
CA ALA A 12 -6.94 2.77 -32.07
C ALA A 12 -8.45 2.51 -32.29
N GLY A 13 -9.29 2.96 -31.36
CA GLY A 13 -10.75 2.86 -31.50
C GLY A 13 -11.31 3.62 -32.70
N SER A 14 -10.81 4.84 -32.96
CA SER A 14 -11.22 5.66 -34.10
C SER A 14 -10.83 5.00 -35.43
N MET A 15 -9.58 4.53 -35.56
CA MET A 15 -9.11 3.78 -36.74
C MET A 15 -9.98 2.54 -36.99
N ASN A 16 -10.29 1.78 -35.93
CA ASN A 16 -11.09 0.57 -36.05
C ASN A 16 -12.54 0.87 -36.47
N ARG A 17 -13.15 1.94 -35.95
CA ARG A 17 -14.50 2.41 -36.35
C ARG A 17 -14.53 2.90 -37.80
N ALA A 18 -13.44 3.51 -38.26
CA ALA A 18 -13.28 3.94 -39.66
C ALA A 18 -13.00 2.76 -40.62
N GLY A 19 -13.01 1.51 -40.14
CA GLY A 19 -12.78 0.33 -40.97
C GLY A 19 -11.31 0.04 -41.29
N ILE A 20 -10.36 0.80 -40.74
CA ILE A 20 -8.92 0.59 -40.96
C ILE A 20 -8.48 -0.66 -40.19
N ARG A 21 -7.71 -1.55 -40.83
CA ARG A 21 -7.24 -2.82 -40.28
C ARG A 21 -5.73 -2.96 -40.45
N THR A 22 -5.12 -3.83 -39.65
CA THR A 22 -3.71 -4.21 -39.81
C THR A 22 -3.51 -5.00 -41.10
N THR A 23 -2.26 -5.21 -41.53
CA THR A 23 -1.92 -6.01 -42.71
C THR A 23 -2.43 -7.46 -42.64
N LEU A 24 -2.67 -7.97 -41.44
CA LEU A 24 -3.26 -9.29 -41.17
C LEU A 24 -4.79 -9.25 -40.99
N GLY A 25 -5.45 -8.13 -41.27
CA GLY A 25 -6.90 -7.97 -41.15
C GLY A 25 -7.43 -7.73 -39.73
N ASN A 26 -6.56 -7.72 -38.71
CA ASN A 26 -6.97 -7.52 -37.32
C ASN A 26 -7.23 -6.05 -36.99
N GLY A 27 -8.03 -5.79 -35.94
CA GLY A 27 -8.21 -4.46 -35.37
C GLY A 27 -6.94 -3.94 -34.70
N PHE A 28 -6.70 -2.64 -34.78
CA PHE A 28 -5.61 -1.96 -34.09
C PHE A 28 -5.80 -1.99 -32.57
N GLN A 29 -4.75 -2.36 -31.86
CA GLN A 29 -4.66 -2.25 -30.41
C GLN A 29 -3.78 -1.06 -30.03
N GLU A 30 -3.90 -0.59 -28.78
CA GLU A 30 -3.08 0.52 -28.26
C GLU A 30 -1.58 0.28 -28.48
N ALA A 31 -1.11 -0.93 -28.21
CA ALA A 31 0.29 -1.31 -28.41
C ALA A 31 0.74 -1.22 -29.89
N SER A 32 -0.14 -1.56 -30.84
CA SER A 32 0.15 -1.48 -32.27
C SER A 32 0.23 -0.02 -32.73
N VAL A 33 -0.71 0.81 -32.30
CA VAL A 33 -0.70 2.26 -32.60
C VAL A 33 0.53 2.93 -31.99
N ARG A 34 0.91 2.53 -30.78
CA ARG A 34 2.15 2.98 -30.11
C ARG A 34 3.39 2.69 -30.96
N GLN A 35 3.50 1.46 -31.50
CA GLN A 35 4.63 1.06 -32.34
C GLN A 35 4.68 1.85 -33.64
N LEU A 36 3.53 2.15 -34.26
CA LEU A 36 3.47 2.99 -35.46
C LEU A 36 3.93 4.42 -35.16
N ILE A 37 3.32 5.08 -34.18
CA ILE A 37 3.58 6.51 -33.93
C ILE A 37 5.03 6.78 -33.53
N PHE A 38 5.64 5.88 -32.76
CA PHE A 38 6.99 6.09 -32.23
C PHE A 38 8.11 5.54 -33.11
N ASN A 39 7.80 4.99 -34.29
CA ASN A 39 8.82 4.46 -35.18
C ASN A 39 9.56 5.59 -35.91
N GLU A 40 10.85 5.72 -35.63
CA GLU A 40 11.75 6.71 -36.23
C GLU A 40 11.92 6.55 -37.74
N VAL A 41 11.60 5.36 -38.28
CA VAL A 41 11.59 5.09 -39.73
C VAL A 41 10.70 6.09 -40.46
N TYR A 42 9.60 6.53 -39.87
CA TYR A 42 8.74 7.51 -40.54
C TYR A 42 9.41 8.88 -40.74
N ALA A 43 10.42 9.21 -39.93
CA ALA A 43 11.21 10.44 -40.02
C ALA A 43 12.51 10.29 -40.84
N GLY A 44 12.70 9.16 -41.54
CA GLY A 44 13.88 8.90 -42.38
C GLY A 44 15.07 8.25 -41.64
N ASP A 45 14.88 7.89 -40.37
CA ASP A 45 15.95 7.38 -39.50
C ASP A 45 15.76 5.88 -39.21
N ILE A 46 16.86 5.11 -39.16
CA ILE A 46 16.83 3.66 -38.84
C ILE A 46 17.69 3.38 -37.63
N ARG A 47 17.11 2.68 -36.64
CA ARG A 47 17.85 2.07 -35.54
C ARG A 47 17.90 0.55 -35.68
N ARG A 48 19.12 0.02 -35.79
CA ARG A 48 19.38 -1.43 -35.84
C ARG A 48 19.58 -2.00 -34.43
N GLN A 49 19.43 -3.32 -34.31
CA GLN A 49 19.66 -4.07 -33.06
C GLN A 49 18.81 -3.62 -31.85
N LYS A 50 17.54 -3.21 -32.10
CA LYS A 50 16.54 -2.91 -31.05
C LYS A 50 16.23 -4.10 -30.14
N CYS A 51 16.47 -5.32 -30.64
CA CYS A 51 16.32 -6.58 -29.92
C CYS A 51 17.50 -7.49 -30.28
N TYR A 52 17.82 -8.44 -29.40
CA TYR A 52 18.82 -9.49 -29.62
C TYR A 52 18.32 -10.84 -29.12
N MET A 53 19.01 -11.92 -29.49
CA MET A 53 18.71 -13.28 -29.02
C MET A 53 19.48 -13.51 -27.73
N ALA A 54 18.77 -13.59 -26.59
CA ALA A 54 19.40 -13.76 -25.28
C ALA A 54 19.98 -15.16 -25.11
N ASP A 55 19.26 -16.17 -25.60
CA ASP A 55 19.65 -17.56 -25.55
C ASP A 55 19.50 -18.17 -26.97
N PRO A 56 20.62 -18.63 -27.57
CA PRO A 56 20.61 -19.28 -28.88
C PRO A 56 19.77 -20.54 -28.99
N ILE A 57 19.54 -21.23 -27.86
CA ILE A 57 18.80 -22.51 -27.81
C ILE A 57 17.29 -22.23 -27.83
N THR A 58 16.80 -21.41 -26.90
CA THR A 58 15.37 -21.05 -26.85
C THR A 58 14.96 -20.06 -27.94
N LYS A 59 15.94 -19.44 -28.62
CA LYS A 59 15.74 -18.41 -29.67
C LYS A 59 14.88 -17.23 -29.21
N THR A 60 14.90 -16.97 -27.90
CA THR A 60 14.10 -15.92 -27.28
C THR A 60 14.66 -14.55 -27.65
N LYS A 61 13.87 -13.74 -28.37
CA LYS A 61 14.21 -12.35 -28.69
C LYS A 61 13.83 -11.47 -27.51
N VAL A 62 14.81 -10.78 -26.93
CA VAL A 62 14.61 -9.79 -25.88
C VAL A 62 14.94 -8.39 -26.40
N LYS A 63 14.33 -7.37 -25.80
CA LYS A 63 14.63 -5.98 -26.13
C LYS A 63 16.05 -5.64 -25.68
N ASN A 64 16.78 -4.92 -26.52
CA ASN A 64 18.09 -4.38 -26.17
C ASN A 64 17.89 -3.04 -25.43
N CYS A 65 18.29 -3.00 -24.16
CA CYS A 65 18.24 -1.85 -23.26
C CYS A 65 19.63 -1.26 -22.98
N GLY A 66 20.67 -1.74 -23.69
CA GLY A 66 22.07 -1.31 -23.52
C GLY A 66 23.05 -2.47 -23.40
N GLU A 67 22.57 -3.72 -23.43
CA GLU A 67 23.41 -4.91 -23.31
C GLU A 67 24.31 -5.12 -24.54
N LEU A 68 23.84 -4.68 -25.73
CA LEU A 68 24.62 -4.71 -26.97
C LEU A 68 24.58 -3.34 -27.65
N PRO A 69 25.59 -3.00 -28.47
CA PRO A 69 25.57 -1.77 -29.26
C PRO A 69 24.28 -1.63 -30.08
N GLN A 70 23.76 -0.41 -30.17
CA GLN A 70 22.68 -0.04 -31.08
C GLN A 70 23.23 0.95 -32.10
N TYR A 71 22.93 0.72 -33.37
CA TYR A 71 23.40 1.58 -34.45
C TYR A 71 22.24 2.44 -34.92
N TYR A 72 22.42 3.76 -34.84
CA TYR A 72 21.47 4.75 -35.33
C TYR A 72 21.98 5.35 -36.63
N MET A 73 21.15 5.35 -37.66
CA MET A 73 21.45 5.89 -38.98
C MET A 73 20.42 6.97 -39.28
N ALA A 74 20.88 8.22 -39.40
CA ALA A 74 20.02 9.36 -39.73
C ALA A 74 19.87 9.51 -41.25
N ASP A 75 18.73 10.03 -41.71
CA ASP A 75 18.46 10.41 -43.11
C ASP A 75 18.80 9.32 -44.15
N CYS A 76 18.53 8.06 -43.80
CA CYS A 76 18.90 6.92 -44.62
C CYS A 76 17.88 6.58 -45.72
N HIS A 77 16.70 7.20 -45.68
CA HIS A 77 15.70 7.14 -46.74
C HIS A 77 14.76 8.35 -46.68
N GLU A 78 13.96 8.54 -47.74
CA GLU A 78 12.94 9.58 -47.80
C GLU A 78 11.92 9.43 -46.66
N ALA A 79 11.75 10.48 -45.88
CA ALA A 79 10.86 10.49 -44.72
C ALA A 79 9.39 10.59 -45.15
N ILE A 80 8.51 9.85 -44.45
CA ILE A 80 7.06 9.93 -44.65
C ILE A 80 6.48 11.15 -43.90
N ILE A 81 7.11 11.53 -42.78
CA ILE A 81 6.78 12.72 -42.00
C ILE A 81 8.03 13.60 -41.85
N ASP A 82 7.85 14.91 -41.85
CA ASP A 82 8.95 15.83 -41.65
C ASP A 82 9.52 15.77 -40.21
N ARG A 83 10.78 16.18 -40.07
CA ARG A 83 11.49 16.15 -38.79
C ARG A 83 10.82 17.01 -37.72
N GLU A 84 10.20 18.13 -38.09
CA GLU A 84 9.52 19.03 -37.15
C GLU A 84 8.28 18.35 -36.56
N THR A 85 7.51 17.66 -37.40
CA THR A 85 6.33 16.88 -36.99
C THR A 85 6.74 15.71 -36.09
N TYR A 86 7.80 14.97 -36.42
CA TYR A 86 8.27 13.89 -35.54
C TYR A 86 8.81 14.42 -34.21
N ALA A 87 9.49 15.58 -34.21
CA ALA A 87 9.91 16.24 -32.98
C ALA A 87 8.71 16.61 -32.08
N LYS A 88 7.60 17.08 -32.65
CA LYS A 88 6.35 17.32 -31.91
C LYS A 88 5.79 16.02 -31.28
N VAL A 89 5.89 14.88 -31.97
CA VAL A 89 5.51 13.57 -31.40
C VAL A 89 6.39 13.20 -30.19
N GLN A 90 7.70 13.41 -30.30
CA GLN A 90 8.63 13.14 -29.19
C GLN A 90 8.36 14.07 -28.00
N ALA A 91 8.16 15.37 -28.24
CA ALA A 91 7.83 16.34 -27.21
C ALA A 91 6.50 15.98 -26.50
N GLU A 92 5.48 15.55 -27.25
CA GLU A 92 4.21 15.11 -26.66
C GLU A 92 4.36 13.81 -25.86
N MET A 93 5.21 12.89 -26.31
CA MET A 93 5.56 11.69 -25.55
C MET A 93 6.26 12.05 -24.23
N GLU A 94 7.23 12.95 -24.25
CA GLU A 94 7.95 13.41 -23.06
C GLU A 94 7.01 14.17 -22.11
N ARG A 95 6.17 15.07 -22.63
CA ARG A 95 5.13 15.76 -21.85
C ARG A 95 4.20 14.76 -21.16
N ARG A 96 3.73 13.74 -21.88
CA ARG A 96 2.89 12.68 -21.31
C ARG A 96 3.64 11.82 -20.30
N ALA A 97 4.92 11.55 -20.51
CA ALA A 97 5.77 10.82 -19.56
C ALA A 97 5.96 11.63 -18.27
N GLY A 98 6.18 12.94 -18.35
CA GLY A 98 6.24 13.85 -17.21
C GLY A 98 4.91 14.06 -16.49
N LEU A 99 3.78 13.80 -17.18
CA LEU A 99 2.44 13.79 -16.59
C LEU A 99 2.04 12.47 -15.95
N VAL A 100 2.81 11.39 -16.15
CA VAL A 100 2.58 10.16 -15.40
C VAL A 100 2.75 10.51 -13.93
N ASN A 101 1.70 10.27 -13.15
CA ASN A 101 1.70 10.56 -11.71
C ASN A 101 3.02 10.08 -11.10
N PRO A 102 3.66 10.89 -10.23
CA PRO A 102 4.87 10.45 -9.56
C PRO A 102 4.59 9.07 -8.97
N THR A 103 5.45 8.10 -9.28
CA THR A 103 5.33 6.74 -8.75
C THR A 103 5.43 6.85 -7.24
N TYR A 104 4.29 6.95 -6.56
CA TYR A 104 4.25 6.97 -5.11
C TYR A 104 4.79 5.63 -4.61
N LEU A 105 5.47 5.63 -3.46
CA LEU A 105 6.21 4.49 -2.92
C LEU A 105 5.44 3.15 -2.95
N PHE A 106 4.13 3.16 -2.69
CA PHE A 106 3.31 1.95 -2.67
C PHE A 106 2.68 1.57 -4.04
N THR A 107 2.88 2.40 -5.07
CA THR A 107 2.29 2.19 -6.41
C THR A 107 2.83 0.91 -7.00
N GLY A 108 1.94 -0.03 -7.33
CA GLY A 108 2.32 -1.31 -7.94
C GLY A 108 2.89 -2.35 -6.96
N LYS A 109 3.29 -1.96 -5.74
CA LYS A 109 3.78 -2.89 -4.71
C LYS A 109 2.68 -3.63 -3.97
N ILE A 110 1.50 -3.02 -3.80
CA ILE A 110 0.40 -3.60 -3.01
C ILE A 110 -0.60 -4.35 -3.91
N LYS A 111 -0.76 -5.64 -3.66
CA LYS A 111 -1.73 -6.54 -4.31
C LYS A 111 -2.86 -6.92 -3.36
N CYS A 112 -4.06 -7.03 -3.89
CA CYS A 112 -5.23 -7.50 -3.16
C CYS A 112 -5.29 -9.04 -3.19
N GLY A 113 -5.28 -9.68 -2.02
CA GLY A 113 -5.42 -11.13 -1.88
C GLY A 113 -6.84 -11.65 -2.15
N ILE A 114 -7.84 -10.77 -2.24
CA ILE A 114 -9.24 -11.16 -2.58
C ILE A 114 -9.45 -11.25 -4.09
N CYS A 115 -8.96 -10.26 -4.86
CA CYS A 115 -9.27 -10.16 -6.30
C CYS A 115 -8.03 -10.06 -7.20
N GLY A 116 -6.81 -10.10 -6.65
CA GLY A 116 -5.54 -10.02 -7.40
C GLY A 116 -5.17 -8.63 -7.93
N ASN A 117 -6.10 -7.68 -7.96
CA ASN A 117 -5.84 -6.32 -8.45
C ASN A 117 -4.92 -5.51 -7.53
N CYS A 118 -4.19 -4.56 -8.10
CA CYS A 118 -3.36 -3.64 -7.32
C CYS A 118 -4.20 -2.66 -6.50
N PHE A 119 -3.63 -2.16 -5.41
CA PHE A 119 -4.15 -0.98 -4.74
C PHE A 119 -3.78 0.29 -5.52
N THR A 120 -4.62 1.30 -5.42
CA THR A 120 -4.44 2.60 -6.04
C THR A 120 -4.63 3.71 -5.01
N ARG A 121 -3.87 4.78 -5.19
CA ARG A 121 -3.93 5.96 -4.34
C ARG A 121 -5.16 6.80 -4.68
N LYS A 122 -5.98 7.12 -3.69
CA LYS A 122 -7.14 7.99 -3.76
C LYS A 122 -6.95 9.16 -2.81
N LYS A 123 -6.92 10.37 -3.36
CA LYS A 123 -6.97 11.62 -2.59
C LYS A 123 -8.43 11.99 -2.34
N GLY A 124 -8.77 12.38 -1.12
CA GLY A 124 -10.07 12.92 -0.74
C GLY A 124 -9.91 14.17 0.11
N THR A 125 -10.90 15.04 0.08
CA THR A 125 -10.94 16.24 0.93
C THR A 125 -12.21 16.19 1.76
N HIS A 126 -12.08 16.36 3.08
CA HIS A 126 -13.23 16.40 3.98
C HIS A 126 -13.00 17.46 5.06
N LYS A 127 -13.95 18.41 5.20
CA LYS A 127 -13.87 19.55 6.13
C LYS A 127 -12.54 20.32 6.03
N GLY A 128 -12.08 20.60 4.80
CA GLY A 128 -10.82 21.31 4.53
C GLY A 128 -9.54 20.51 4.77
N LYS A 129 -9.62 19.30 5.35
CA LYS A 129 -8.47 18.40 5.53
C LYS A 129 -8.37 17.45 4.35
N THR A 130 -7.15 17.29 3.85
CA THR A 130 -6.83 16.34 2.78
C THR A 130 -6.45 14.99 3.39
N TYR A 131 -7.07 13.92 2.89
CA TYR A 131 -6.77 12.54 3.27
C TYR A 131 -6.34 11.75 2.05
N VAL A 132 -5.38 10.86 2.25
CA VAL A 132 -4.84 10.00 1.21
C VAL A 132 -5.03 8.56 1.64
N HIS A 133 -5.79 7.82 0.84
CA HIS A 133 -6.09 6.42 1.06
C HIS A 133 -5.60 5.56 -0.08
N TRP A 134 -5.20 4.34 0.25
CA TRP A 134 -4.90 3.27 -0.68
C TRP A 134 -6.06 2.30 -0.67
N ILE A 135 -6.69 2.14 -1.83
CA ILE A 135 -7.89 1.30 -2.01
C ILE A 135 -7.64 0.27 -3.10
N CYS A 136 -8.23 -0.91 -2.98
CA CYS A 136 -8.22 -1.89 -4.06
C CYS A 136 -8.82 -1.27 -5.33
N ARG A 137 -8.12 -1.37 -6.48
CA ARG A 137 -8.55 -0.78 -7.76
C ARG A 137 -9.96 -1.20 -8.17
N SER A 138 -10.34 -2.46 -7.92
CA SER A 138 -11.67 -2.96 -8.27
C SER A 138 -12.80 -2.10 -7.68
N LYS A 139 -12.63 -1.53 -6.47
CA LYS A 139 -13.63 -0.65 -5.85
C LYS A 139 -13.89 0.66 -6.61
N LYS A 140 -13.04 1.01 -7.58
CA LYS A 140 -13.18 2.19 -8.43
C LYS A 140 -13.93 1.87 -9.72
N GLU A 141 -13.89 0.62 -10.17
CA GLU A 141 -14.46 0.20 -11.45
C GLU A 141 -15.95 -0.11 -11.28
N THR A 142 -16.79 0.43 -12.16
CA THR A 142 -18.24 0.19 -12.14
C THR A 142 -18.53 -1.29 -12.39
N GLY A 143 -19.25 -1.95 -11.47
CA GLY A 143 -19.64 -3.36 -11.58
C GLY A 143 -18.74 -4.36 -10.83
N MET A 144 -17.65 -3.92 -10.18
CA MET A 144 -16.77 -4.80 -9.41
C MET A 144 -16.67 -4.34 -7.94
N SER A 145 -17.28 -5.06 -6.99
CA SER A 145 -17.23 -4.71 -5.56
C SER A 145 -16.26 -5.61 -4.79
N CYS A 146 -14.99 -5.22 -4.70
CA CYS A 146 -14.05 -5.89 -3.79
C CYS A 146 -14.31 -5.43 -2.34
N THR A 147 -14.27 -6.36 -1.38
CA THR A 147 -14.51 -6.10 0.05
C THR A 147 -13.23 -5.82 0.86
N SER A 148 -12.06 -5.83 0.22
CA SER A 148 -10.75 -5.62 0.87
C SER A 148 -10.74 -4.37 1.76
N VAL A 149 -9.97 -4.38 2.84
CA VAL A 149 -9.78 -3.18 3.68
C VAL A 149 -9.12 -2.03 2.90
N ASN A 150 -9.33 -0.80 3.37
CA ASN A 150 -8.67 0.41 2.88
C ASN A 150 -7.64 0.85 3.92
N PHE A 151 -6.50 1.38 3.48
CA PHE A 151 -5.48 1.93 4.38
C PHE A 151 -5.25 3.41 4.08
N SER A 152 -5.00 4.23 5.09
CA SER A 152 -4.40 5.54 4.86
C SER A 152 -2.92 5.41 4.46
N GLU A 153 -2.39 6.41 3.77
CA GLU A 153 -0.97 6.44 3.41
C GLU A 153 -0.06 6.45 4.64
N GLU A 154 -0.47 7.13 5.71
CA GLU A 154 0.27 7.19 6.97
C GLU A 154 0.23 5.87 7.76
N GLU A 155 -0.88 5.12 7.70
CA GLU A 155 -0.93 3.74 8.23
C GLU A 155 0.03 2.84 7.48
N LEU A 156 0.02 2.85 6.14
CA LEU A 156 0.94 2.00 5.37
C LEU A 156 2.42 2.31 5.66
N LYS A 157 2.78 3.58 5.84
CA LYS A 157 4.14 3.97 6.25
C LYS A 157 4.51 3.39 7.61
N ARG A 158 3.65 3.53 8.61
CA ARG A 158 3.87 3.02 9.97
C ARG A 158 3.94 1.49 10.00
N ILE A 159 3.02 0.80 9.32
CA ILE A 159 3.04 -0.66 9.14
C ILE A 159 4.37 -1.09 8.49
N SER A 160 4.79 -0.40 7.43
CA SER A 160 6.03 -0.74 6.72
C SER A 160 7.27 -0.53 7.60
N ALA A 161 7.33 0.58 8.36
CA ALA A 161 8.40 0.81 9.31
C ALA A 161 8.46 -0.29 10.38
N GLN A 162 7.30 -0.67 10.94
CA GLN A 162 7.20 -1.74 11.92
C GLN A 162 7.66 -3.09 11.36
N ALA A 163 7.23 -3.47 10.15
CA ALA A 163 7.62 -4.72 9.50
C ALA A 163 9.14 -4.79 9.25
N LEU A 164 9.76 -3.66 8.94
CA LEU A 164 11.19 -3.52 8.73
C LEU A 164 12.00 -3.30 10.03
N GLY A 165 11.34 -3.20 11.19
CA GLY A 165 12.02 -2.98 12.48
C GLY A 165 12.57 -1.55 12.66
N MET A 166 12.03 -0.57 11.94
CA MET A 166 12.46 0.81 11.95
C MET A 166 11.61 1.66 12.90
N GLN A 167 12.22 2.65 13.56
CA GLN A 167 11.47 3.61 14.38
C GLN A 167 10.66 4.61 13.54
N LYS A 168 11.16 4.95 12.35
CA LYS A 168 10.51 5.87 11.42
C LYS A 168 10.59 5.31 10.01
N PHE A 169 9.54 5.53 9.23
CA PHE A 169 9.49 5.12 7.84
C PHE A 169 10.53 5.88 6.99
N ASP A 170 11.36 5.12 6.28
CA ASP A 170 12.29 5.61 5.25
C ASP A 170 11.87 5.03 3.88
N GLY A 171 11.62 5.91 2.91
CA GLY A 171 11.16 5.50 1.59
C GLY A 171 12.23 4.82 0.74
N ALA A 172 13.50 5.19 0.88
CA ALA A 172 14.59 4.61 0.10
C ALA A 172 14.90 3.19 0.58
N GLU A 173 14.95 2.99 1.89
CA GLU A 173 15.17 1.66 2.45
C GLU A 173 13.96 0.75 2.21
N PHE A 174 12.73 1.28 2.30
CA PHE A 174 11.54 0.55 1.92
C PHE A 174 11.58 0.06 0.46
N GLU A 175 11.97 0.93 -0.48
CA GLU A 175 12.04 0.59 -1.90
C GLU A 175 13.04 -0.55 -2.16
N LYS A 176 14.16 -0.55 -1.45
CA LYS A 176 15.21 -1.59 -1.51
C LYS A 176 14.79 -2.90 -0.83
N ALA A 177 14.17 -2.79 0.34
CA ALA A 177 13.87 -3.94 1.19
C ALA A 177 12.58 -4.69 0.79
N VAL A 178 11.57 -3.99 0.23
CA VAL A 178 10.25 -4.55 -0.04
C VAL A 178 10.01 -4.74 -1.54
N LEU A 179 9.95 -6.01 -1.95
CA LEU A 179 9.62 -6.40 -3.34
C LEU A 179 8.13 -6.27 -3.63
N GLY A 180 7.28 -6.55 -2.64
CA GLY A 180 5.84 -6.44 -2.78
C GLY A 180 5.10 -6.70 -1.48
N MET A 181 3.82 -6.35 -1.48
CA MET A 181 2.91 -6.49 -0.35
C MET A 181 1.61 -7.16 -0.83
N ALA A 182 1.07 -8.10 -0.06
CA ALA A 182 -0.23 -8.71 -0.31
C ALA A 182 -1.17 -8.42 0.87
N VAL A 183 -2.30 -7.77 0.58
CA VAL A 183 -3.37 -7.53 1.57
C VAL A 183 -4.28 -8.74 1.58
N LEU A 184 -4.27 -9.51 2.66
CA LEU A 184 -5.05 -10.73 2.82
C LEU A 184 -6.54 -10.42 3.06
N PRO A 185 -7.45 -11.41 2.92
CA PRO A 185 -8.89 -11.20 3.11
C PRO A 185 -9.30 -10.65 4.49
N ASN A 186 -8.58 -11.04 5.54
CA ASN A 186 -8.75 -10.50 6.89
C ASN A 186 -8.11 -9.10 7.06
N GLY A 187 -7.44 -8.56 6.04
CA GLY A 187 -6.78 -7.26 6.09
C GLY A 187 -5.38 -7.28 6.69
N ASP A 188 -4.83 -8.44 7.02
CA ASP A 188 -3.38 -8.59 7.27
C ASP A 188 -2.59 -8.18 6.03
N ILE A 189 -1.32 -7.81 6.24
CA ILE A 189 -0.41 -7.47 5.15
C ILE A 189 0.79 -8.39 5.20
N GLU A 190 0.94 -9.21 4.17
CA GLU A 190 2.14 -10.00 3.93
C GLU A 190 3.15 -9.18 3.12
N PHE A 191 4.35 -9.03 3.65
CA PHE A 191 5.49 -8.38 3.03
C PHE A 191 6.41 -9.42 2.42
N ARG A 192 6.72 -9.28 1.14
CA ARG A 192 7.78 -10.04 0.46
C ARG A 192 9.05 -9.20 0.44
N LEU A 193 10.05 -9.60 1.23
CA LEU A 193 11.29 -8.86 1.35
C LEU A 193 12.33 -9.32 0.32
N ALA A 194 13.28 -8.45 -0.01
CA ALA A 194 14.36 -8.74 -0.96
C ALA A 194 15.27 -9.89 -0.50
N GLY A 195 15.38 -10.12 0.80
CA GLY A 195 16.12 -11.24 1.39
C GLY A 195 15.41 -12.60 1.32
N GLY A 196 14.24 -12.69 0.68
CA GLY A 196 13.45 -13.93 0.57
C GLY A 196 12.57 -14.25 1.79
N GLU A 197 12.77 -13.55 2.91
CA GLU A 197 11.91 -13.63 4.08
C GLU A 197 10.52 -13.02 3.80
N ALA A 198 9.47 -13.65 4.33
CA ALA A 198 8.13 -13.11 4.36
C ALA A 198 7.77 -12.69 5.79
N LYS A 199 7.24 -11.47 5.96
CA LYS A 199 6.75 -10.97 7.24
C LYS A 199 5.27 -10.63 7.14
N VAL A 200 4.50 -11.01 8.16
CA VAL A 200 3.06 -10.71 8.20
C VAL A 200 2.78 -9.69 9.29
N TRP A 201 2.23 -8.55 8.89
CA TRP A 201 1.62 -7.60 9.81
C TRP A 201 0.16 -7.98 10.05
N LYS A 202 -0.25 -8.01 11.32
CA LYS A 202 -1.59 -8.41 11.75
C LYS A 202 -2.52 -7.21 11.90
N ASN A 203 -3.64 -7.25 11.19
CA ASN A 203 -4.71 -6.28 11.39
C ASN A 203 -5.57 -6.68 12.58
N LEU A 204 -5.37 -6.01 13.72
CA LEU A 204 -6.07 -6.35 14.96
C LEU A 204 -7.52 -5.83 15.02
N HIS A 205 -8.01 -5.17 13.98
CA HIS A 205 -9.38 -4.65 13.89
C HIS A 205 -9.83 -3.86 15.14
N LEU A 206 -8.96 -3.00 15.67
CA LEU A 206 -9.15 -2.39 17.00
C LEU A 206 -10.32 -1.42 17.10
N ASP A 207 -10.72 -0.81 15.99
CA ASP A 207 -11.80 0.18 15.93
C ASP A 207 -12.87 -0.23 14.91
N PRO A 208 -13.57 -1.35 15.12
CA PRO A 208 -14.62 -1.76 14.20
C PRO A 208 -15.86 -0.85 14.41
N PRO A 209 -16.67 -0.59 13.38
CA PRO A 209 -17.89 0.22 13.51
C PRO A 209 -18.87 -0.31 14.57
N ARG A 210 -18.86 -1.63 14.79
CA ARG A 210 -19.57 -2.34 15.85
C ARG A 210 -18.68 -3.46 16.35
N HIS A 211 -18.52 -3.59 17.66
CA HIS A 211 -17.93 -4.75 18.31
C HIS A 211 -18.89 -5.33 19.34
N ILE A 212 -18.65 -6.59 19.70
CA ILE A 212 -19.29 -7.25 20.83
C ILE A 212 -18.94 -6.48 22.12
N ALA A 213 -19.95 -6.29 22.96
CA ALA A 213 -19.78 -5.80 24.32
C ALA A 213 -18.82 -6.74 25.07
N THR A 214 -17.72 -6.21 25.57
CA THR A 214 -16.71 -6.99 26.31
C THR A 214 -16.47 -6.33 27.65
N ALA A 215 -16.34 -7.13 28.70
CA ALA A 215 -15.97 -6.69 30.03
C ALA A 215 -15.06 -7.75 30.63
N THR A 216 -13.84 -7.36 30.97
CA THR A 216 -12.79 -8.32 31.36
C THR A 216 -12.33 -8.01 32.78
N ASP A 217 -12.44 -8.95 33.72
CA ASP A 217 -12.15 -8.67 35.13
C ASP A 217 -10.64 -8.71 35.42
N CYS A 218 -9.89 -9.62 34.79
CA CYS A 218 -8.44 -9.77 35.02
C CYS A 218 -7.60 -8.52 34.69
N PHE A 219 -8.10 -7.55 33.92
CA PHE A 219 -7.38 -6.28 33.69
C PHE A 219 -7.37 -5.37 34.93
N GLN A 220 -8.26 -5.60 35.89
CA GLN A 220 -8.36 -4.78 37.08
C GLN A 220 -7.08 -4.83 37.91
N GLY A 221 -6.51 -3.65 38.20
CA GLY A 221 -5.26 -3.52 38.95
C GLY A 221 -3.99 -3.78 38.14
N LYS A 222 -4.08 -4.49 37.00
CA LYS A 222 -2.95 -4.82 36.11
C LYS A 222 -2.61 -3.75 35.08
N VAL A 223 -3.50 -2.80 34.81
CA VAL A 223 -3.22 -1.73 33.84
C VAL A 223 -2.79 -0.46 34.58
N LYS A 224 -1.57 0.02 34.33
CA LYS A 224 -0.98 1.23 34.92
C LYS A 224 -0.82 2.35 33.90
N CYS A 225 -0.88 3.57 34.39
CA CYS A 225 -0.65 4.77 33.60
C CYS A 225 0.84 5.13 33.62
N ALA A 226 1.50 5.13 32.46
CA ALA A 226 2.89 5.58 32.35
C ALA A 226 3.06 7.07 32.74
N ALA A 227 2.02 7.88 32.56
CA ALA A 227 2.08 9.32 32.80
C ALA A 227 2.01 9.71 34.29
N CYS A 228 1.30 8.94 35.13
CA CYS A 228 1.07 9.33 36.52
C CYS A 228 1.13 8.16 37.52
N GLY A 229 1.53 6.96 37.08
CA GLY A 229 1.65 5.75 37.92
C GLY A 229 0.33 5.13 38.40
N ASN A 230 -0.79 5.85 38.29
CA ASN A 230 -2.08 5.38 38.78
C ASN A 230 -2.65 4.24 37.91
N THR A 231 -3.51 3.41 38.50
CA THR A 231 -4.19 2.30 37.83
C THR A 231 -5.29 2.78 36.88
N TYR A 232 -5.55 1.99 35.85
CA TYR A 232 -6.75 2.11 35.05
C TYR A 232 -7.93 1.41 35.73
N HIS A 233 -9.08 2.05 35.70
CA HIS A 233 -10.35 1.56 36.25
C HIS A 233 -11.34 1.38 35.11
N ARG A 234 -12.19 0.37 35.23
CA ARG A 234 -13.26 0.09 34.25
C ARG A 234 -14.47 0.99 34.49
N VAL A 235 -15.07 1.44 33.39
CA VAL A 235 -16.44 1.98 33.34
C VAL A 235 -17.27 1.05 32.48
N ASN A 236 -18.46 0.70 32.97
CA ASN A 236 -19.44 -0.09 32.22
C ASN A 236 -20.71 0.75 32.07
N SER A 237 -21.03 1.16 30.84
CA SER A 237 -22.28 1.84 30.52
C SER A 237 -23.24 0.87 29.83
N ALA A 238 -24.11 0.24 30.63
CA ALA A 238 -25.16 -0.68 30.18
C ALA A 238 -24.67 -1.79 29.23
N GLY A 239 -23.43 -2.29 29.42
CA GLY A 239 -22.77 -3.26 28.56
C GLY A 239 -22.38 -2.75 27.17
N LYS A 240 -22.90 -1.61 26.71
CA LYS A 240 -22.67 -1.10 25.35
C LYS A 240 -21.30 -0.43 25.18
N TRP A 241 -20.84 0.25 26.23
CA TRP A 241 -19.56 0.96 26.22
C TRP A 241 -18.78 0.60 27.47
N VAL A 242 -17.83 -0.32 27.30
CA VAL A 242 -16.90 -0.71 28.36
C VAL A 242 -15.51 -0.21 28.00
N TYR A 243 -14.96 0.63 28.87
CA TYR A 243 -13.64 1.21 28.68
C TYR A 243 -12.91 1.36 30.00
N TRP A 244 -11.59 1.43 29.88
CA TRP A 244 -10.64 1.61 30.95
C TRP A 244 -10.09 3.03 30.90
N TYR A 245 -10.10 3.71 32.04
CA TYR A 245 -9.56 5.07 32.18
C TYR A 245 -8.61 5.14 33.37
N CYS A 246 -7.57 5.96 33.27
CA CYS A 246 -6.68 6.20 34.41
C CYS A 246 -7.44 6.90 35.56
N ILE A 247 -7.42 6.30 36.77
CA ILE A 247 -8.07 6.89 37.95
C ILE A 247 -7.43 8.22 38.38
N GLY A 248 -6.17 8.47 37.98
CA GLY A 248 -5.49 9.75 38.18
C GLY A 248 -6.30 10.94 37.67
N LYS A 249 -7.11 10.76 36.62
CA LYS A 249 -8.03 11.79 36.09
C LYS A 249 -9.09 12.28 37.08
N LYS A 250 -9.38 11.48 38.12
CA LYS A 250 -10.38 11.78 39.15
C LYS A 250 -9.75 12.11 40.50
N ARG A 251 -8.42 11.99 40.64
CA ARG A 251 -7.73 12.29 41.91
C ARG A 251 -7.47 13.79 41.99
N LYS A 252 -7.70 14.35 43.18
CA LYS A 252 -7.30 15.73 43.49
C LYS A 252 -5.77 15.83 43.38
N ASN A 253 -5.27 16.91 42.79
CA ASN A 253 -3.84 17.20 42.60
C ASN A 253 -3.08 16.24 41.67
N VAL A 254 -3.78 15.53 40.76
CA VAL A 254 -3.16 14.73 39.70
C VAL A 254 -3.70 15.19 38.36
N GLU A 255 -2.85 15.77 37.53
CA GLU A 255 -3.19 16.14 36.16
C GLU A 255 -2.80 15.00 35.21
N CYS A 256 -3.78 14.33 34.61
CA CYS A 256 -3.56 13.17 33.75
C CYS A 256 -4.41 13.24 32.49
N HIS A 257 -3.74 13.22 31.33
CA HIS A 257 -4.39 13.26 30.02
C HIS A 257 -4.28 11.94 29.25
N ASN A 258 -3.82 10.87 29.90
CA ASN A 258 -3.58 9.59 29.26
C ASN A 258 -4.85 9.05 28.59
N PRO A 259 -4.81 8.51 27.37
CA PRO A 259 -6.01 8.10 26.65
C PRO A 259 -6.75 6.96 27.35
N ASN A 260 -8.07 6.92 27.17
CA ASN A 260 -8.88 5.78 27.59
C ASN A 260 -8.67 4.61 26.60
N CYS A 261 -8.78 3.38 27.09
CA CYS A 261 -8.70 2.19 26.26
C CYS A 261 -10.04 1.45 26.30
N THR A 262 -10.64 1.12 25.16
CA THR A 262 -11.83 0.26 25.16
C THR A 262 -11.45 -1.15 25.65
N ASP A 263 -12.37 -1.84 26.34
CA ASP A 263 -12.13 -3.21 26.80
C ASP A 263 -11.81 -4.13 25.61
N TYR A 264 -12.57 -3.99 24.53
CA TYR A 264 -12.36 -4.69 23.27
C TYR A 264 -10.94 -4.51 22.71
N LYS A 265 -10.45 -3.27 22.61
CA LYS A 265 -9.07 -2.99 22.15
C LYS A 265 -8.05 -3.67 23.05
N LEU A 266 -8.24 -3.60 24.37
CA LEU A 266 -7.31 -4.18 25.32
C LEU A 266 -7.25 -5.70 25.20
N ARG A 267 -8.39 -6.37 24.99
CA ARG A 267 -8.45 -7.82 24.70
C ARG A 267 -7.72 -8.18 23.40
N GLN A 268 -8.00 -7.48 22.30
CA GLN A 268 -7.37 -7.74 20.99
C GLN A 268 -5.85 -7.58 21.04
N VAL A 269 -5.38 -6.50 21.66
CA VAL A 269 -3.93 -6.28 21.83
C VAL A 269 -3.33 -7.32 22.76
N SER A 270 -3.99 -7.67 23.87
CA SER A 270 -3.48 -8.68 24.81
C SER A 270 -3.33 -10.05 24.14
N ALA A 271 -4.34 -10.50 23.39
CA ALA A 271 -4.28 -11.74 22.62
C ALA A 271 -3.08 -11.74 21.64
N HIS A 272 -2.96 -10.67 20.84
CA HIS A 272 -1.85 -10.50 19.90
C HIS A 272 -0.48 -10.55 20.59
N MET A 273 -0.31 -9.87 21.73
CA MET A 273 0.96 -9.80 22.45
C MET A 273 1.35 -11.14 23.09
N MET A 274 0.36 -11.95 23.45
CA MET A 274 0.54 -13.32 23.94
C MET A 274 0.71 -14.35 22.81
N GLY A 275 0.48 -13.96 21.55
CA GLY A 275 0.52 -14.84 20.39
C GLY A 275 -0.71 -15.73 20.24
N LEU A 276 -1.85 -15.30 20.78
CA LEU A 276 -3.13 -16.02 20.73
C LEU A 276 -4.02 -15.44 19.62
N GLU A 277 -4.87 -16.28 19.02
CA GLU A 277 -5.89 -15.84 18.06
C GLU A 277 -7.00 -15.04 18.75
N GLU A 278 -7.42 -15.48 19.94
CA GLU A 278 -8.43 -14.81 20.75
C GLU A 278 -7.95 -14.59 22.19
N PHE A 279 -8.59 -13.65 22.88
CA PHE A 279 -8.24 -13.35 24.26
C PHE A 279 -8.71 -14.45 25.22
N SER A 280 -7.78 -15.00 25.99
CA SER A 280 -8.03 -15.92 27.10
C SER A 280 -7.65 -15.26 28.41
N GLU A 281 -8.59 -15.23 29.35
CA GLU A 281 -8.39 -14.67 30.69
C GLU A 281 -7.39 -15.52 31.51
N ALA A 282 -7.49 -16.85 31.42
CA ALA A 282 -6.57 -17.76 32.08
C ALA A 282 -5.11 -17.56 31.61
N GLU A 283 -4.90 -17.51 30.29
CA GLU A 283 -3.57 -17.24 29.71
C GLU A 283 -3.02 -15.87 30.11
N PHE A 284 -3.90 -14.86 30.15
CA PHE A 284 -3.53 -13.52 30.54
C PHE A 284 -3.08 -13.47 32.00
N GLU A 285 -3.84 -14.08 32.90
CA GLU A 285 -3.48 -14.13 34.32
C GLU A 285 -2.21 -14.94 34.57
N GLU A 286 -2.00 -16.02 33.82
CA GLU A 286 -0.80 -16.84 33.92
C GLU A 286 0.45 -16.08 33.45
N ARG A 287 0.37 -15.41 32.30
CA ARG A 287 1.56 -14.93 31.57
C ARG A 287 1.85 -13.44 31.77
N ILE A 288 0.85 -12.60 32.04
CA ILE A 288 1.00 -11.15 32.13
C ILE A 288 1.03 -10.71 33.59
N GLU A 289 2.08 -9.98 33.95
CA GLU A 289 2.22 -9.34 35.26
C GLU A 289 1.44 -8.02 35.27
N GLU A 290 1.78 -7.13 34.34
CA GLU A 290 1.30 -5.75 34.26
C GLU A 290 1.24 -5.25 32.81
N ILE A 291 0.34 -4.29 32.54
CA ILE A 291 0.28 -3.51 31.31
C ILE A 291 0.54 -2.04 31.64
N THR A 292 1.52 -1.43 30.99
CA THR A 292 1.82 0.00 31.08
C THR A 292 1.22 0.74 29.87
N ALA A 293 0.27 1.65 30.11
CA ALA A 293 -0.39 2.45 29.09
C ALA A 293 0.25 3.84 28.93
N PHE A 294 0.65 4.20 27.72
CA PHE A 294 1.38 5.44 27.41
C PHE A 294 0.50 6.55 26.81
N PRO A 295 0.95 7.82 26.88
CA PRO A 295 0.22 8.98 26.33
C PRO A 295 -0.03 8.93 24.83
N ASP A 296 0.86 8.27 24.08
CA ASP A 296 0.74 8.04 22.64
C ASP A 296 -0.30 6.95 22.29
N GLY A 297 -0.92 6.32 23.30
CA GLY A 297 -1.89 5.24 23.16
C GLY A 297 -1.28 3.86 22.93
N SER A 298 0.06 3.74 23.02
CA SER A 298 0.78 2.47 23.03
C SER A 298 0.67 1.77 24.39
N LEU A 299 0.85 0.45 24.37
CA LEU A 299 0.72 -0.42 25.54
C LEU A 299 1.96 -1.30 25.66
N GLU A 300 2.62 -1.31 26.80
CA GLU A 300 3.72 -2.22 27.09
C GLU A 300 3.25 -3.32 28.02
N PHE A 301 3.50 -4.57 27.63
CA PHE A 301 3.11 -5.77 28.35
C PHE A 301 4.33 -6.33 29.05
N HIS A 302 4.28 -6.37 30.37
CA HIS A 302 5.29 -6.99 31.22
C HIS A 302 4.83 -8.42 31.53
N PHE A 303 5.61 -9.39 31.06
CA PHE A 303 5.34 -10.81 31.26
C PHE A 303 5.99 -11.28 32.56
N LYS A 304 5.36 -12.23 33.25
CA LYS A 304 5.90 -12.78 34.51
C LYS A 304 7.27 -13.46 34.35
N GLU A 305 7.61 -13.87 33.13
CA GLU A 305 8.93 -14.41 32.76
C GLU A 305 10.03 -13.32 32.68
N GLY A 306 9.72 -12.06 33.01
CA GLY A 306 10.66 -10.94 33.02
C GLY A 306 10.86 -10.25 31.67
N ARG A 307 10.23 -10.72 30.59
CA ARG A 307 10.26 -10.05 29.28
C ARG A 307 9.22 -8.93 29.21
N ALA A 308 9.54 -7.84 28.50
CA ALA A 308 8.59 -6.78 28.17
C ALA A 308 8.44 -6.65 26.65
N LYS A 309 7.21 -6.39 26.17
CA LYS A 309 6.94 -6.10 24.75
C LYS A 309 6.01 -4.90 24.62
N ARG A 310 6.36 -3.95 23.76
CA ARG A 310 5.55 -2.77 23.49
C ARG A 310 4.74 -2.93 22.21
N TRP A 311 3.43 -2.80 22.33
CA TRP A 311 2.49 -2.67 21.24
C TRP A 311 2.27 -1.20 20.90
N GLN A 312 2.37 -0.85 19.62
CA GLN A 312 2.07 0.48 19.11
C GLN A 312 1.05 0.38 17.98
N ARG A 313 0.15 1.36 17.90
CA ARG A 313 -0.81 1.44 16.81
C ARG A 313 -0.07 1.83 15.52
N ALA A 314 -0.15 0.95 14.52
CA ALA A 314 0.33 1.23 13.17
C ALA A 314 -0.56 2.24 12.44
#